data_AF-A0A933ZSP3-F1
#
_entry.id   AF-A0A933ZSP3-F1
#
_cell.length_a   1.000
_cell.length_b   1.000
_cell.length_c   1.000
_cell.angle_alpha   90.00
_cell.angle_beta   90.00
_cell.angle_gamma   90.00
#
_symmetry.space_group_name_H-M   'P 1'
#
loop_
_entity.id
_entity.type
_entity.pdbx_description
1 polymer ?
#
loop_
_entity_poly.entity_id
_entity_poly.type
_entity_poly.pdbx_seq_one_letter_code
_entity_poly.pdbx_strand_id
1 'polypeptide(L)'
;MARNGKHAGLRPAKGEPSVSSARNDVVAQSAGAPVEASFKPDGKGGGTLHLRYSGPLIEHPTVWVRVGDQRRGTHWLETRDVKMDLSHGQASARIPFGPGDPLEGASFAFFALRDGQVDPSWDNAGRPFGCYWFDPVTGIIESR
;
A
#
# COMPACT_ATOMS: atom_id res chain seq x y z
N MET A 1 -31.02 -44.12 49.02
CA MET A 1 -30.07 -45.14 48.52
C MET A 1 -29.43 -44.61 47.23
N ALA A 2 -28.11 -44.82 47.09
CA ALA A 2 -27.20 -44.62 45.95
C ALA A 2 -27.68 -45.29 44.63
N ARG A 3 -27.18 -45.05 43.40
CA ARG A 3 -26.05 -44.31 42.77
C ARG A 3 -26.20 -44.30 41.23
N ASN A 4 -25.59 -43.30 40.58
CA ASN A 4 -24.85 -43.28 39.29
C ASN A 4 -25.43 -43.79 37.95
N GLY A 5 -25.50 -42.87 36.99
CA GLY A 5 -25.27 -43.08 35.56
C GLY A 5 -24.62 -41.82 34.95
N LYS A 6 -23.40 -41.95 34.41
CA LYS A 6 -22.50 -40.87 33.95
C LYS A 6 -23.00 -40.21 32.65
N HIS A 7 -23.13 -38.88 32.64
CA HIS A 7 -23.02 -38.08 31.40
C HIS A 7 -21.65 -37.40 31.39
N ALA A 8 -20.79 -37.87 30.50
CA ALA A 8 -19.52 -37.24 30.17
C ALA A 8 -19.62 -36.64 28.75
N GLY A 9 -19.06 -35.44 28.58
CA GLY A 9 -18.90 -34.75 27.31
C GLY A 9 -20.06 -33.79 27.00
N LEU A 10 -19.89 -32.51 26.71
CA LEU A 10 -18.71 -31.73 26.31
C LEU A 10 -18.85 -30.31 26.87
N ARG A 11 -17.77 -29.79 27.44
CA ARG A 11 -17.59 -28.36 27.69
C ARG A 11 -17.62 -27.63 26.34
N PRO A 12 -18.12 -26.38 26.25
CA PRO A 12 -17.92 -25.60 25.04
C PRO A 12 -16.42 -25.49 24.78
N ALA A 13 -16.00 -25.97 23.60
CA ALA A 13 -14.63 -25.90 23.17
C ALA A 13 -14.24 -24.43 23.07
N LYS A 14 -13.32 -24.07 23.96
CA LYS A 14 -12.42 -22.93 23.90
C LYS A 14 -11.85 -22.78 22.47
N GLY A 15 -12.04 -21.60 21.88
CA GLY A 15 -11.25 -21.11 20.75
C GLY A 15 -11.83 -21.41 19.37
N GLU A 16 -12.83 -20.63 18.96
CA GLU A 16 -12.84 -20.22 17.56
C GLU A 16 -11.53 -19.46 17.30
N PRO A 17 -10.75 -19.78 16.27
CA PRO A 17 -9.72 -18.88 15.84
C PRO A 17 -10.43 -17.68 15.21
N SER A 18 -10.70 -16.67 16.04
CA SER A 18 -10.71 -15.31 15.55
C SER A 18 -9.41 -15.14 14.79
N VAL A 19 -9.48 -15.13 13.45
CA VAL A 19 -8.34 -14.75 12.61
C VAL A 19 -8.19 -13.24 12.75
N SER A 20 -7.85 -12.79 13.96
CA SER A 20 -7.14 -11.55 14.21
C SER A 20 -5.67 -11.83 13.88
N SER A 21 -5.38 -12.09 12.61
CA SER A 21 -4.00 -12.05 12.13
C SER A 21 -3.65 -10.57 12.04
N ALA A 22 -3.01 -10.07 13.09
CA ALA A 22 -2.30 -8.81 13.06
C ALA A 22 -1.49 -8.74 11.76
N ARG A 23 -2.00 -7.95 10.80
CA ARG A 23 -1.24 -7.60 9.59
C ARG A 23 -0.22 -6.57 10.07
N ASN A 24 0.92 -7.09 10.49
CA ASN A 24 2.13 -6.30 10.75
C ASN A 24 2.35 -5.35 9.59
N ASP A 25 2.85 -4.14 9.88
CA ASP A 25 3.23 -3.18 8.85
C ASP A 25 4.13 -3.88 7.82
N VAL A 26 3.65 -4.02 6.59
CA VAL A 26 4.40 -4.71 5.54
C VAL A 26 5.39 -3.70 5.00
N VAL A 27 6.66 -3.82 5.39
CA VAL A 27 7.74 -2.95 4.89
C VAL A 27 8.39 -3.59 3.69
N ALA A 28 8.41 -2.87 2.59
CA ALA A 28 9.03 -3.29 1.36
C ALA A 28 10.21 -2.42 1.00
N GLN A 29 11.35 -3.08 0.81
CA GLN A 29 12.52 -2.52 0.18
C GLN A 29 12.67 -3.22 -1.17
N SER A 30 12.50 -2.49 -2.27
CA SER A 30 12.93 -3.01 -3.55
C SER A 30 14.44 -2.87 -3.61
N ALA A 31 15.16 -4.01 -3.68
CA ALA A 31 16.61 -4.01 -3.78
C ALA A 31 17.04 -3.26 -5.04
N GLY A 32 17.50 -2.01 -4.89
CA GLY A 32 18.04 -1.18 -5.97
C GLY A 32 17.06 -0.23 -6.66
N ALA A 33 15.77 -0.23 -6.33
CA ALA A 33 14.83 0.77 -6.86
C ALA A 33 14.76 2.02 -5.97
N PRO A 34 14.49 3.21 -6.53
CA PRO A 34 14.42 4.46 -5.76
C PRO A 34 13.16 4.58 -4.88
N VAL A 35 12.44 3.48 -4.63
CA VAL A 35 11.16 3.49 -3.94
C VAL A 35 11.14 2.48 -2.79
N GLU A 36 10.68 2.94 -1.64
CA GLU A 36 10.26 2.11 -0.52
C GLU A 36 8.76 2.33 -0.27
N ALA A 37 8.05 1.27 0.10
CA ALA A 37 6.63 1.33 0.41
C ALA A 37 6.32 0.50 1.64
N SER A 38 5.34 0.94 2.43
CA SER A 38 4.71 0.08 3.41
C SER A 38 3.21 0.32 3.48
N PHE A 39 2.44 -0.73 3.76
CA PHE A 39 1.00 -0.61 3.88
C PHE A 39 0.52 -1.05 5.24
N LYS A 40 -0.25 -0.15 5.86
CA LYS A 40 -0.93 -0.40 7.12
C LYS A 40 -2.43 -0.56 6.87
N PRO A 41 -2.96 -1.79 6.88
CA PRO A 41 -4.39 -2.02 6.68
C PRO A 41 -5.20 -1.52 7.89
N ASP A 42 -6.43 -1.07 7.63
CA ASP A 42 -7.35 -0.57 8.66
C ASP A 42 -8.35 -1.61 9.18
N GLY A 43 -8.36 -2.81 8.59
CA GLY A 43 -9.29 -3.90 8.90
C GLY A 43 -10.68 -3.78 8.25
N LYS A 44 -10.92 -2.77 7.42
CA LYS A 44 -12.20 -2.47 6.73
C LYS A 44 -12.07 -2.49 5.20
N GLY A 45 -11.01 -3.13 4.70
CA GLY A 45 -10.67 -3.18 3.27
C GLY A 45 -9.92 -1.95 2.76
N GLY A 46 -9.58 -0.99 3.64
CA GLY A 46 -8.73 0.16 3.35
C GLY A 46 -7.39 0.09 4.09
N GLY A 47 -6.74 1.23 4.19
CA GLY A 47 -5.48 1.37 4.90
C GLY A 47 -4.70 2.62 4.51
N THR A 48 -3.47 2.73 4.97
CA THR A 48 -2.55 3.81 4.60
C THR A 48 -1.30 3.23 3.97
N LEU A 49 -1.00 3.66 2.75
CA LEU A 49 0.28 3.41 2.09
C LEU A 49 1.25 4.53 2.46
N HIS A 50 2.40 4.15 2.97
CA HIS A 50 3.53 5.02 3.21
C HIS A 50 4.51 4.84 2.05
N LEU A 51 4.76 5.90 1.28
CA LEU A 51 5.74 5.88 0.20
C LEU A 51 6.93 6.74 0.56
N ARG A 52 8.13 6.26 0.23
CA ARG A 52 9.37 7.04 0.23
C ARG A 52 10.02 6.90 -1.13
N TYR A 53 10.50 8.01 -1.66
CA TYR A 53 11.08 8.10 -3.00
C TYR A 53 12.41 8.86 -2.93
N SER A 54 13.46 8.29 -3.50
CA SER A 54 14.81 8.85 -3.58
C SER A 54 15.35 8.84 -5.02
N GLY A 55 14.46 8.89 -6.00
CA GLY A 55 14.83 8.83 -7.41
C GLY A 55 15.18 10.20 -8.00
N PRO A 56 15.37 10.29 -9.32
CA PRO A 56 15.92 11.48 -9.98
C PRO A 56 15.14 12.78 -9.75
N LEU A 57 13.84 12.70 -9.44
CA LEU A 57 13.01 13.90 -9.26
C LEU A 57 13.26 14.63 -7.93
N ILE A 58 14.06 14.09 -7.00
CA ILE A 58 14.36 14.75 -5.71
C ILE A 58 15.09 16.09 -5.85
N GLU A 59 15.73 16.34 -6.99
CA GLU A 59 16.39 17.61 -7.30
C GLU A 59 15.39 18.72 -7.69
N HIS A 60 14.11 18.37 -7.92
CA HIS A 60 13.07 19.32 -8.24
C HIS A 60 12.49 19.96 -6.96
N PRO A 61 11.99 21.20 -7.03
CA PRO A 61 11.38 21.87 -5.88
C PRO A 61 10.07 21.23 -5.41
N THR A 62 9.47 20.38 -6.26
CA THR A 62 8.28 19.60 -5.92
C THR A 62 8.41 18.19 -6.47
N VAL A 63 7.92 17.24 -5.69
CA VAL A 63 7.69 15.87 -6.14
C VAL A 63 6.25 15.52 -5.80
N TRP A 64 5.56 14.97 -6.78
CA TRP A 64 4.20 14.46 -6.66
C TRP A 64 4.19 12.99 -7.05
N VAL A 65 3.28 12.24 -6.44
CA VAL A 65 3.01 10.87 -6.81
C VAL A 65 1.58 10.78 -7.35
N ARG A 66 1.44 10.23 -8.55
CA ARG A 66 0.16 9.80 -9.09
C ARG A 66 -0.07 8.37 -8.67
N VAL A 67 -1.16 8.09 -7.96
CA VAL A 67 -1.47 6.77 -7.41
C VAL A 67 -2.83 6.32 -7.90
N GLY A 68 -2.92 5.10 -8.44
CA GLY A 68 -4.18 4.40 -8.70
C GLY A 68 -4.33 3.21 -7.76
N ASP A 69 -5.53 3.01 -7.19
CA ASP A 69 -5.86 1.74 -6.54
C ASP A 69 -6.29 0.69 -7.57
N GLN A 70 -6.01 -0.56 -7.22
CA GLN A 70 -6.61 -1.71 -7.85
C GLN A 70 -7.30 -2.53 -6.77
N ARG A 71 -8.62 -2.62 -6.87
CA ARG A 71 -9.46 -3.41 -5.97
C ARG A 71 -10.07 -4.58 -6.73
N ARG A 72 -10.43 -5.61 -5.97
CA ARG A 72 -11.13 -6.77 -6.51
C ARG A 72 -12.41 -6.32 -7.24
N GLY A 73 -12.57 -6.72 -8.49
CA GLY A 73 -13.80 -6.46 -9.26
C GLY A 73 -13.95 -5.04 -9.81
N THR A 74 -12.98 -4.14 -9.60
CA THR A 74 -12.95 -2.81 -10.20
C THR A 74 -11.97 -2.77 -11.38
N HIS A 75 -12.40 -2.21 -12.51
CA HIS A 75 -11.57 -2.02 -13.72
C HIS A 75 -11.10 -0.57 -13.92
N TRP A 76 -11.39 0.33 -12.98
CA TRP A 76 -11.04 1.73 -13.08
C TRP A 76 -9.87 2.05 -12.15
N LEU A 77 -8.79 2.55 -12.73
CA LEU A 77 -7.71 3.23 -12.01
C LEU A 77 -8.22 4.62 -11.64
N GLU A 78 -8.93 4.76 -10.52
CA GLU A 78 -9.11 6.10 -9.96
C GLU A 78 -7.74 6.61 -9.53
N THR A 79 -7.15 7.44 -10.38
CA THR A 79 -5.87 8.06 -10.07
C THR A 79 -6.07 9.33 -9.26
N ARG A 80 -5.17 9.55 -8.32
CA ARG A 80 -5.07 10.82 -7.60
C ARG A 80 -3.63 11.24 -7.48
N ASP A 81 -3.42 12.55 -7.51
CA ASP A 81 -2.11 13.15 -7.36
C ASP A 81 -1.94 13.62 -5.92
N VAL A 82 -0.85 13.18 -5.29
CA VAL A 82 -0.51 13.50 -3.90
C VAL A 82 0.84 14.19 -3.88
N LYS A 83 0.86 15.42 -3.36
CA LYS A 83 2.12 16.14 -3.12
C LYS A 83 2.91 15.38 -2.07
N MET A 84 4.20 15.17 -2.32
CA MET A 84 5.10 14.54 -1.38
C MET A 84 5.84 15.59 -0.55
N ASP A 85 6.11 15.25 0.70
CA ASP A 85 6.96 16.03 1.60
C ASP A 85 8.42 15.75 1.28
N LEU A 86 9.14 16.78 0.83
CA LEU A 86 10.56 16.71 0.50
C LEU A 86 11.40 17.04 1.74
N SER A 87 12.26 16.11 2.13
CA SER A 87 13.22 16.30 3.23
C SER A 87 14.49 15.48 2.99
N HIS A 88 15.67 16.07 3.20
CA HIS A 88 16.96 15.37 3.20
C HIS A 88 17.20 14.45 1.98
N GLY A 89 16.90 14.93 0.76
CA GLY A 89 17.10 14.14 -0.46
C GLY A 89 16.10 13.00 -0.66
N GLN A 90 14.97 13.04 0.04
CA GLN A 90 13.91 12.04 -0.08
C GLN A 90 12.54 12.71 -0.08
N ALA A 91 11.63 12.22 -0.93
CA ALA A 91 10.22 12.58 -0.92
C ALA A 91 9.43 11.51 -0.16
N SER A 92 8.45 11.91 0.65
CA SER A 92 7.58 10.96 1.37
C SER A 92 6.11 11.35 1.30
N ALA A 93 5.21 10.35 1.33
CA ALA A 93 3.78 10.58 1.37
C ALA A 93 3.04 9.49 2.16
N ARG A 94 1.93 9.89 2.78
CA ARG A 94 0.97 8.99 3.43
C ARG A 94 -0.34 9.05 2.65
N ILE A 95 -0.67 7.95 1.99
CA ILE A 95 -1.75 7.89 1.02
C ILE A 95 -2.86 7.01 1.61
N PRO A 96 -3.99 7.61 2.04
CA PRO A 96 -5.11 6.85 2.56
C PRO A 96 -5.86 6.15 1.42
N PHE A 97 -6.30 4.92 1.66
CA PHE A 97 -7.26 4.17 0.85
C PHE A 97 -8.50 3.94 1.70
N GLY A 98 -9.66 4.36 1.17
CA GLY A 98 -10.94 4.24 1.86
C GLY A 98 -11.37 2.78 2.09
N PRO A 99 -12.40 2.57 2.94
CA PRO A 99 -12.99 1.25 3.15
C PRO A 99 -13.65 0.74 1.87
N GLY A 100 -13.81 -0.59 1.75
CA GLY A 100 -14.43 -1.22 0.58
C GLY A 100 -13.83 -2.59 0.28
N ASP A 101 -13.86 -2.99 -0.99
CA ASP A 101 -13.19 -4.22 -1.42
C ASP A 101 -11.69 -4.15 -1.11
N PRO A 102 -11.06 -5.25 -0.67
CA PRO A 102 -9.64 -5.25 -0.33
C PRO A 102 -8.78 -4.68 -1.46
N LEU A 103 -7.81 -3.84 -1.09
CA LEU A 103 -6.77 -3.40 -1.99
C LEU A 103 -5.97 -4.63 -2.47
N GLU A 104 -5.96 -4.85 -3.78
CA GLU A 104 -5.17 -5.91 -4.43
C GLU A 104 -3.83 -5.38 -4.93
N GLY A 105 -3.76 -4.06 -5.17
CA GLY A 105 -2.49 -3.34 -5.27
C GLY A 105 -2.65 -1.87 -5.56
N ALA A 106 -1.50 -1.20 -5.68
CA ALA A 106 -1.43 0.21 -6.01
C ALA A 106 -0.39 0.44 -7.09
N SER A 107 -0.81 1.08 -8.18
CA SER A 107 0.11 1.57 -9.22
C SER A 107 0.48 3.00 -8.90
N PHE A 108 1.75 3.37 -9.07
CA PHE A 108 2.16 4.75 -8.95
C PHE A 108 3.32 5.15 -9.85
N ALA A 109 3.36 6.43 -10.19
CA ALA A 109 4.45 7.10 -10.89
C ALA A 109 4.68 8.47 -10.27
N PHE A 110 5.91 8.97 -10.39
CA PHE A 110 6.31 10.25 -9.82
C PHE A 110 6.45 11.29 -10.91
N PHE A 111 6.13 12.54 -10.59
CA PHE A 111 6.32 13.66 -11.49
C PHE A 111 6.64 14.93 -10.69
N ALA A 112 7.25 15.90 -11.35
CA ALA A 112 7.47 17.22 -10.78
C ALA A 112 6.51 18.24 -11.41
N LEU A 113 6.28 19.35 -10.71
CA LEU A 113 5.68 20.53 -11.32
C LEU A 113 6.76 21.58 -11.58
N ARG A 114 6.67 22.26 -12.73
CA ARG A 114 7.41 23.49 -13.05
C ARG A 114 6.39 24.59 -13.29
N ASP A 115 6.50 25.68 -12.55
CA ASP A 115 5.58 26.83 -12.62
C ASP A 115 4.10 26.45 -12.47
N GLY A 116 3.81 25.45 -11.62
CA GLY A 116 2.46 24.94 -11.37
C GLY A 116 1.88 24.06 -12.49
N GLN A 117 2.63 23.83 -13.57
CA GLN A 117 2.29 22.90 -14.64
C GLN A 117 3.06 21.59 -14.47
N VAL A 118 2.50 20.48 -14.96
CA VAL A 118 3.21 19.20 -14.99
C VAL A 118 4.48 19.35 -15.82
N ASP A 119 5.63 19.14 -15.18
CA ASP A 119 6.90 19.05 -15.88
C ASP A 119 6.88 17.75 -16.72
N PRO A 120 7.42 17.74 -17.95
CA PRO A 120 7.47 16.52 -18.77
C PRO A 120 8.30 15.40 -18.12
N SER A 121 9.03 15.68 -17.03
CA SER A 121 9.80 14.70 -16.27
C SER A 121 8.89 13.81 -15.43
N TRP A 122 8.81 12.54 -15.83
CA TRP A 122 8.15 11.47 -15.09
C TRP A 122 9.19 10.42 -14.69
N ASP A 123 9.05 9.89 -13.48
CA ASP A 123 9.68 8.65 -13.09
C ASP A 123 8.60 7.57 -12.97
N ASN A 124 8.52 6.77 -14.02
CA ASN A 124 7.52 5.74 -14.22
C ASN A 124 8.19 4.36 -14.36
N ALA A 125 9.23 4.13 -13.57
CA ALA A 125 10.02 2.91 -13.55
C ALA A 125 10.77 2.60 -14.86
N GLY A 126 11.10 3.65 -15.63
CA GLY A 126 11.98 3.58 -16.80
C GLY A 126 11.35 2.95 -18.05
N ARG A 127 10.01 2.88 -18.14
CA ARG A 127 9.30 2.27 -19.27
C ARG A 127 8.32 3.25 -19.92
N PRO A 128 8.13 3.23 -21.25
CA PRO A 128 7.03 3.95 -21.88
C PRO A 128 5.69 3.50 -21.27
N PHE A 129 4.93 4.45 -20.71
CA PHE A 129 3.66 4.17 -20.00
C PHE A 129 3.77 3.21 -18.80
N GLY A 130 4.97 3.08 -18.21
CA GLY A 130 5.20 2.21 -17.05
C GLY A 130 4.66 2.74 -15.73
N CYS A 131 4.79 1.94 -14.68
CA CYS A 131 4.56 2.34 -13.31
C CYS A 131 5.32 1.45 -12.32
N TYR A 132 5.43 1.91 -11.09
CA TYR A 132 5.69 1.04 -9.96
C TYR A 132 4.38 0.41 -9.50
N TRP A 133 4.42 -0.88 -9.20
CA TRP A 133 3.29 -1.64 -8.68
C TRP A 133 3.63 -2.16 -7.29
N PHE A 134 2.78 -1.87 -6.32
CA PHE A 134 2.90 -2.36 -4.96
C PHE A 134 1.85 -3.42 -4.65
N ASP A 135 2.30 -4.57 -4.15
CA ASP A 135 1.46 -5.63 -3.59
C ASP A 135 1.31 -5.45 -2.07
N PRO A 136 0.11 -5.13 -1.54
CA PRO A 136 -0.11 -4.90 -0.11
C PRO A 136 -0.05 -6.17 0.75
N VAL A 137 -0.06 -7.36 0.14
CA VAL A 137 0.04 -8.65 0.84
C VAL A 137 1.50 -9.02 1.05
N THR A 138 2.31 -8.94 0.00
CA THR A 138 3.73 -9.32 0.05
C THR A 138 4.66 -8.15 0.37
N GLY A 139 4.18 -6.92 0.16
CA GLY A 139 4.95 -5.69 0.21
C GLY A 139 5.66 -5.39 -1.10
N ILE A 140 5.86 -6.37 -1.98
CA ILE A 140 6.81 -6.24 -3.08
C ILE A 140 6.43 -5.07 -4.00
N ILE A 141 7.46 -4.32 -4.41
CA ILE A 141 7.36 -3.31 -5.46
C ILE A 141 7.97 -3.86 -6.75
N GLU A 142 7.22 -3.82 -7.83
CA GLU A 142 7.62 -4.23 -9.17
C GLU A 142 7.57 -3.06 -10.14
N SER A 143 8.43 -3.07 -11.15
CA SER A 143 8.31 -2.17 -12.31
C SER A 143 7.43 -2.84 -13.37
N ARG A 144 6.34 -2.19 -13.78
CA ARG A 144 5.42 -2.66 -14.82
C ARG A 144 5.48 -1.77 -16.05
#